data_AF-A0A9E4GDI1-F1
#
_entry.id   AF-A0A9E4GDI1-F1
#
_cell.length_a   1.000
_cell.length_b   1.000
_cell.length_c   1.000
_cell.angle_alpha   90.00
_cell.angle_beta   90.00
_cell.angle_gamma   90.00
#
_symmetry.space_group_name_H-M   'P 1'
#
loop_
_entity.id
_entity.type
_entity.pdbx_description
1 polymer ?
#
loop_
_entity_poly.entity_id
_entity_poly.type
_entity_poly.pdbx_seq_one_letter_code
_entity_poly.pdbx_strand_id
1 'polypeptide(L)'
;DAVILDRPPPAEVPGPRYKLLRELVFHEDLSDQAARRCWTHHAALALKVHAAMYGYVQHWIEERLTPGLPPVRGISELRFPNRDILTHGYYESPRGREEILHDTGHFIQRRLPRVYANEHVLNA
;
A
#
# COMPACT_ATOMS: atom_id res chain seq x y z
N ASP A 1 8.43 -12.16 5.48
CA ASP A 1 8.07 -12.23 4.05
C ASP A 1 6.99 -11.22 3.67
N ALA A 2 7.24 -10.41 2.65
CA ALA A 2 6.26 -9.49 2.08
C ALA A 2 5.34 -10.25 1.11
N VAL A 3 4.03 -9.97 1.17
CA VAL A 3 3.11 -10.43 0.13
C VAL A 3 3.24 -9.46 -1.05
N ILE A 4 3.65 -9.98 -2.20
CA ILE A 4 3.77 -9.24 -3.45
C ILE A 4 2.66 -9.71 -4.36
N LEU A 5 1.72 -8.82 -4.66
CA LEU A 5 0.72 -9.05 -5.70
C LEU A 5 1.00 -8.11 -6.86
N ASP A 6 1.60 -8.68 -7.90
CA ASP A 6 1.90 -7.96 -9.13
C ASP A 6 0.83 -8.25 -10.19
N ARG A 7 0.44 -7.22 -10.92
CA ARG A 7 0.01 -7.37 -12.31
C ARG A 7 1.27 -7.24 -13.16
N PRO A 8 1.37 -7.91 -14.33
CA PRO A 8 2.47 -7.63 -15.24
C PRO A 8 2.52 -6.10 -15.44
N PRO A 9 3.68 -5.46 -15.18
CA PRO A 9 3.78 -4.04 -15.42
C PRO A 9 3.43 -3.80 -16.90
N PRO A 10 2.72 -2.70 -17.23
CA PRO A 10 2.42 -2.45 -18.63
C PRO A 10 3.75 -2.45 -19.38
N ALA A 11 3.85 -3.28 -20.42
CA ALA A 11 4.98 -3.27 -21.31
C ALA A 11 5.08 -1.84 -21.86
N GLU A 12 6.21 -1.19 -21.62
CA GLU A 12 6.50 0.15 -22.16
C GLU A 12 5.56 1.26 -21.68
N VAL A 13 5.56 1.60 -20.39
CA VAL A 13 5.23 2.99 -20.00
C VAL A 13 6.54 3.76 -19.95
N PRO A 14 6.82 4.65 -20.91
CA PRO A 14 7.97 5.54 -20.85
C PRO A 14 7.83 6.47 -19.64
N GLY A 15 8.93 6.68 -18.91
CA GLY A 15 8.98 7.62 -17.79
C GLY A 15 9.16 6.98 -16.42
N PRO A 16 9.29 7.80 -15.36
CA PRO A 16 9.54 7.31 -14.01
C PRO A 16 8.31 6.60 -13.47
N ARG A 17 8.52 5.43 -12.85
CA ARG A 17 7.47 4.73 -12.09
C ARG A 17 7.25 5.43 -10.76
N TYR A 18 5.99 5.49 -10.34
CA TYR A 18 5.60 6.16 -9.10
C TYR A 18 5.19 5.15 -8.04
N LYS A 19 5.58 5.40 -6.80
CA LYS A 19 5.23 4.61 -5.62
C LYS A 19 4.51 5.49 -4.62
N LEU A 20 3.45 4.95 -4.02
CA LEU A 20 2.87 5.47 -2.79
C LEU A 20 3.25 4.50 -1.68
N LEU A 21 3.96 4.98 -0.68
CA LEU A 21 4.25 4.26 0.55
C LEU A 21 3.40 4.84 1.69
N ARG A 22 2.95 3.96 2.58
CA ARG A 22 2.23 4.39 3.77
C ARG A 22 2.48 3.45 4.93
N GLU A 23 2.97 4.02 6.02
CA GLU A 23 3.09 3.34 7.30
C GLU A 23 1.71 3.19 7.96
N LEU A 24 1.47 2.00 8.51
CA LEU A 24 0.19 1.58 9.07
C LEU A 24 0.37 1.21 10.55
N VAL A 25 -0.43 1.85 11.39
CA VAL A 25 -0.66 1.44 12.77
C VAL A 25 -1.92 0.61 12.79
N PHE A 26 -1.78 -0.65 13.17
CA PHE A 26 -2.88 -1.59 13.32
C PHE A 26 -3.50 -1.45 14.71
N HIS A 27 -4.76 -1.87 14.87
CA HIS A 27 -5.38 -1.87 16.21
C HIS A 27 -4.56 -2.70 17.20
N GLU A 28 -4.42 -2.19 18.42
CA GLU A 28 -3.53 -2.75 19.45
C GLU A 28 -4.03 -4.08 20.01
N ASP A 29 -5.34 -4.33 19.95
CA ASP A 29 -6.00 -5.57 20.36
C ASP A 29 -5.82 -6.71 19.35
N LEU A 30 -5.32 -6.43 18.14
CA LEU A 30 -5.02 -7.45 17.14
C LEU A 30 -3.64 -8.08 17.35
N SER A 31 -3.62 -9.39 17.58
CA SER A 31 -2.40 -10.19 17.49
C SER A 31 -1.75 -10.07 16.10
N ASP A 32 -0.42 -10.28 16.01
CA ASP A 32 0.31 -10.26 14.73
C ASP A 32 -0.30 -11.19 13.70
N GLN A 33 -0.72 -12.38 14.13
CA GLN A 33 -1.34 -13.36 13.27
C GLN A 33 -2.69 -12.87 12.73
N ALA A 34 -3.51 -12.22 13.56
CA ALA A 34 -4.80 -11.67 13.15
C ALA A 34 -4.62 -10.48 12.20
N ALA A 35 -3.75 -9.54 12.55
CA ALA A 35 -3.43 -8.37 11.72
C ALA A 35 -2.92 -8.79 10.32
N ARG A 36 -2.00 -9.76 10.26
CA ARG A 36 -1.50 -10.30 8.99
C ARG A 36 -2.60 -10.93 8.16
N ARG A 37 -3.47 -11.75 8.75
CA ARG A 37 -4.61 -12.36 8.02
C ARG A 37 -5.56 -11.31 7.47
N CYS A 38 -5.96 -10.33 8.28
CA CYS A 38 -6.81 -9.22 7.82
C CYS A 38 -6.15 -8.48 6.66
N TRP A 39 -4.85 -8.18 6.78
CA TRP A 39 -4.14 -7.46 5.74
C TRP A 39 -3.97 -8.29 4.46
N THR A 40 -3.65 -9.58 4.56
CA THR A 40 -3.60 -10.49 3.40
C THR A 40 -4.96 -10.55 2.70
N HIS A 41 -6.07 -10.63 3.46
CA HIS A 41 -7.42 -10.65 2.89
C HIS A 41 -7.74 -9.33 2.16
N HIS A 42 -7.39 -8.19 2.76
CA HIS A 42 -7.54 -6.85 2.17
C HIS A 42 -6.89 -6.72 0.79
N ALA A 43 -5.81 -7.46 0.50
CA ALA A 43 -5.02 -7.29 -0.71
C ALA A 43 -5.83 -7.49 -2.01
N ALA A 44 -6.81 -8.40 -2.01
CA ALA A 44 -7.71 -8.61 -3.15
C ALA A 44 -8.59 -7.38 -3.41
N LEU A 45 -9.13 -6.78 -2.34
CA LEU A 45 -9.93 -5.55 -2.45
C LEU A 45 -9.07 -4.36 -2.88
N ALA A 46 -7.84 -4.26 -2.37
CA ALA A 46 -6.88 -3.23 -2.78
C ALA A 46 -6.61 -3.27 -4.29
N LEU A 47 -6.38 -4.45 -4.87
CA LEU A 47 -6.22 -4.65 -6.31
C LEU A 47 -7.46 -4.24 -7.12
N LYS A 48 -8.65 -4.56 -6.62
CA LYS A 48 -9.91 -4.19 -7.28
C LYS A 48 -10.11 -2.68 -7.28
N VAL A 49 -9.94 -2.03 -6.12
CA VAL A 49 -10.28 -0.62 -5.91
C VAL A 49 -9.22 0.32 -6.48
N HIS A 50 -7.94 -0.02 -6.33
CA HIS A 50 -6.82 0.72 -6.93
C HIS A 50 -6.54 0.17 -8.33
N ALA A 51 -7.57 0.11 -9.19
CA ALA A 51 -7.54 -0.63 -10.45
C ALA A 51 -6.40 -0.22 -11.39
N ALA A 52 -5.95 1.03 -11.34
CA ALA A 52 -4.87 1.53 -12.17
C ALA A 52 -3.46 1.31 -11.60
N MET A 53 -3.32 0.68 -10.43
CA MET A 53 -2.03 0.22 -9.91
C MET A 53 -1.59 -1.08 -10.61
N TYR A 54 -0.29 -1.22 -10.82
CA TYR A 54 0.31 -2.44 -11.37
C TYR A 54 0.95 -3.33 -10.30
N GLY A 55 1.11 -2.85 -9.06
CA GLY A 55 1.67 -3.65 -7.98
C GLY A 55 1.25 -3.18 -6.61
N TYR A 56 1.11 -4.13 -5.71
CA TYR A 56 0.82 -3.91 -4.30
C TYR A 56 1.70 -4.81 -3.45
N VAL A 57 2.48 -4.19 -2.55
CA VAL A 57 3.39 -4.90 -1.64
C VAL A 57 3.04 -4.57 -0.20
N GLN A 58 3.00 -5.61 0.62
CA GLN A 58 2.73 -5.53 2.05
C GLN A 58 4.01 -5.84 2.82
N HIS A 59 4.70 -4.79 3.25
CA HIS A 59 5.91 -4.92 4.07
C HIS A 59 5.51 -5.04 5.54
N TRP A 60 5.76 -6.19 6.15
CA TRP A 60 5.60 -6.33 7.60
C TRP A 60 6.85 -5.83 8.33
N ILE A 61 6.67 -5.07 9.41
CA ILE A 61 7.78 -4.60 10.24
C ILE A 61 8.13 -5.68 11.26
N GLU A 62 9.34 -6.21 11.16
CA GLU A 62 9.84 -7.21 12.12
C GLU A 62 10.44 -6.55 13.36
N GLU A 63 11.13 -5.42 13.20
CA GLU A 63 11.79 -4.71 14.29
C GLU A 63 11.72 -3.18 14.10
N ARG A 64 11.60 -2.45 15.21
CA ARG A 64 11.68 -0.99 15.25
C ARG A 64 12.94 -0.57 16.01
N LEU A 65 13.93 -0.07 15.28
CA LEU A 65 15.25 0.24 15.85
C LEU A 65 15.30 1.57 16.63
N THR A 66 14.34 2.47 16.41
CA THR A 66 14.32 3.80 17.04
C THR A 66 13.23 3.88 18.11
N PRO A 67 13.59 4.13 19.38
CA PRO A 67 12.64 4.32 20.47
C PRO A 67 11.73 5.54 20.25
N GLY A 68 10.51 5.49 20.80
CA GLY A 68 9.56 6.63 20.78
C GLY A 68 8.83 6.85 19.45
N LEU A 69 9.08 6.03 18.43
CA LEU A 69 8.33 6.08 17.17
C LEU A 69 6.94 5.43 17.31
N PRO A 70 5.97 5.83 16.47
CA PRO A 70 4.68 5.16 16.36
C PRO A 70 4.78 3.62 16.28
N PRO A 71 3.79 2.87 16.80
CA PRO A 71 3.73 1.41 16.69
C PRO A 71 3.32 0.95 15.29
N VAL A 72 4.10 1.36 14.28
CA VAL A 72 3.94 0.90 12.90
C VAL A 72 4.23 -0.59 12.87
N ARG A 73 3.32 -1.36 12.28
CA ARG A 73 3.46 -2.81 12.08
C ARG A 73 3.52 -3.20 10.61
N GLY A 74 3.20 -2.29 9.69
CA GLY A 74 3.35 -2.53 8.27
C GLY A 74 3.49 -1.27 7.43
N ILE A 75 4.03 -1.43 6.23
CA ILE A 75 4.11 -0.41 5.19
C ILE A 75 3.42 -0.95 3.93
N SER A 76 2.38 -0.26 3.46
CA SER A 76 1.80 -0.54 2.15
C SER A 76 2.58 0.19 1.06
N GLU A 77 2.99 -0.50 0.01
CA GLU A 77 3.55 0.09 -1.20
C GLU A 77 2.60 -0.18 -2.38
N LEU A 78 2.15 0.88 -3.04
CA LEU A 78 1.34 0.82 -4.25
C LEU A 78 2.15 1.40 -5.40
N ARG A 79 2.12 0.72 -6.55
CA ARG A 79 2.94 1.08 -7.72
C ARG A 79 2.07 1.52 -8.89
N PHE A 80 2.39 2.67 -9.48
CA PHE A 80 1.61 3.32 -10.52
C PHE A 80 2.48 3.68 -11.74
N PRO A 81 1.92 3.60 -12.95
CA PRO A 81 2.67 3.80 -14.19
C PRO A 81 3.08 5.27 -14.41
N ASN A 82 2.30 6.23 -13.91
CA ASN A 82 2.59 7.66 -14.02
C ASN A 82 1.90 8.45 -12.88
N ARG A 83 2.22 9.74 -12.79
CA ARG A 83 1.70 10.64 -11.76
C ARG A 83 0.19 10.85 -11.87
N ASP A 84 -0.35 11.02 -13.07
CA ASP A 84 -1.77 11.34 -13.27
C ASP A 84 -2.69 10.22 -12.79
N ILE A 85 -2.29 8.97 -13.03
CA ILE A 85 -2.98 7.80 -12.50
C ILE A 85 -2.92 7.75 -10.98
N LEU A 86 -1.76 8.03 -10.39
CA LEU A 86 -1.60 8.09 -8.94
C LEU A 86 -2.49 9.18 -8.30
N THR A 87 -2.68 10.32 -8.97
CA THR A 87 -3.44 11.45 -8.41
C THR A 87 -4.94 11.39 -8.69
N HIS A 88 -5.32 10.98 -9.91
CA HIS A 88 -6.71 11.06 -10.39
C HIS A 88 -7.36 9.68 -10.57
N GLY A 89 -6.55 8.62 -10.78
CA GLY A 89 -7.01 7.23 -10.96
C GLY A 89 -6.85 6.36 -9.71
N TYR A 90 -6.63 6.98 -8.53
CA TYR A 90 -6.33 6.25 -7.30
C TYR A 90 -7.47 5.33 -6.85
N TYR A 91 -8.72 5.73 -7.09
CA TYR A 91 -9.90 4.90 -6.84
C TYR A 91 -10.62 4.67 -8.16
N GLU A 92 -11.06 3.43 -8.40
CA GLU A 92 -11.88 3.08 -9.56
C GLU A 92 -13.26 3.77 -9.52
N SER A 93 -13.83 3.91 -8.32
CA SER A 93 -15.13 4.57 -8.12
C SER A 93 -15.30 5.12 -6.70
N PRO A 94 -16.27 6.03 -6.47
CA PRO A 94 -16.64 6.47 -5.12
C PRO A 94 -17.05 5.31 -4.20
N ARG A 95 -17.80 4.34 -4.73
CA ARG A 95 -18.18 3.13 -4.00
C ARG A 95 -16.96 2.30 -3.62
N GLY A 96 -16.02 2.09 -4.54
CA GLY A 96 -14.76 1.37 -4.24
C GLY A 96 -13.96 2.05 -3.13
N ARG A 97 -13.95 3.40 -3.10
CA ARG A 97 -13.35 4.18 -2.01
C ARG A 97 -14.02 3.89 -0.67
N GLU A 98 -15.34 3.83 -0.61
CA GLU A 98 -16.07 3.52 0.63
C GLU A 98 -15.79 2.08 1.10
N GLU A 99 -15.86 1.11 0.18
CA GLU A 99 -15.58 -0.30 0.46
C GLU A 99 -14.21 -0.49 1.11
N ILE A 100 -13.16 0.10 0.52
CA ILE A 100 -11.80 -0.05 1.04
C ILE A 100 -11.57 0.72 2.35
N LEU A 101 -12.27 1.84 2.57
CA LEU A 101 -12.17 2.57 3.84
C LEU A 101 -12.84 1.77 4.96
N HIS A 102 -14.03 1.21 4.71
CA HIS A 102 -14.73 0.34 5.65
C HIS A 102 -13.88 -0.88 6.02
N ASP A 103 -13.38 -1.60 5.01
CA ASP A 103 -12.54 -2.79 5.22
C ASP A 103 -11.31 -2.50 6.09
N THR A 104 -10.56 -1.45 5.76
CA THR A 104 -9.39 -1.08 6.57
C THR A 104 -9.74 -0.59 7.97
N GLY A 105 -10.95 -0.09 8.20
CA GLY A 105 -11.39 0.33 9.53
C GLY A 105 -11.40 -0.82 10.55
N HIS A 106 -11.52 -2.06 10.09
CA HIS A 106 -11.48 -3.25 10.93
C HIS A 106 -10.09 -3.60 11.47
N PHE A 107 -9.01 -3.12 10.84
CA PHE A 107 -7.65 -3.54 11.24
C PHE A 107 -6.61 -2.42 11.29
N ILE A 108 -6.88 -1.26 10.70
CA ILE A 108 -6.01 -0.09 10.74
C ILE A 108 -6.58 0.95 11.69
N GLN A 109 -5.86 1.22 12.78
CA GLN A 109 -6.20 2.25 13.75
C GLN A 109 -5.84 3.64 13.24
N ARG A 110 -4.61 3.77 12.71
CA ARG A 110 -4.09 5.05 12.24
C ARG A 110 -3.23 4.85 11.01
N ARG A 111 -3.46 5.73 10.04
CA ARG A 111 -2.67 5.79 8.81
C ARG A 111 -1.76 7.01 8.87
N LEU A 112 -0.44 6.82 8.83
CA LEU A 112 0.53 7.92 8.84
C LEU A 112 0.55 8.65 7.49
N PRO A 113 1.30 9.76 7.34
CA PRO A 113 1.36 10.50 6.09
C PRO A 113 1.69 9.61 4.89
N ARG A 114 1.15 9.96 3.73
CA ARG A 114 1.50 9.30 2.47
C ARG A 114 2.87 9.81 2.03
N VAL A 115 3.76 8.88 1.70
CA VAL A 115 5.04 9.17 1.07
C VAL A 115 4.91 8.82 -0.40
N TYR A 116 5.28 9.75 -1.27
CA TYR A 116 5.28 9.55 -2.71
C TYR A 116 6.72 9.54 -3.19
N ALA A 117 7.07 8.54 -4.00
CA ALA A 117 8.41 8.38 -4.54
C ALA A 117 8.36 8.07 -6.02
N ASN A 118 9.42 8.41 -6.74
CA ASN A 118 9.65 7.99 -8.11
C ASN A 118 11.08 7.45 -8.26
N GLU A 119 11.26 6.56 -9.22
CA GLU A 119 12.56 5.93 -9.43
C GLU A 119 13.49 6.85 -10.26
N HIS A 120 14.72 7.00 -9.79
CA HIS A 120 15.82 7.60 -10.55
C HIS A 120 16.83 6.51 -10.85
N VAL A 121 16.94 6.13 -12.13
CA VAL A 121 17.94 5.16 -12.58
C VAL A 121 19.20 5.93 -12.98
N LEU A 122 20.28 5.70 -12.24
CA LEU A 122 21.61 6.18 -12.62
C LEU A 122 22.19 5.17 -13.59
N ASN A 123 22.45 5.59 -14.83
CA ASN A 123 23.23 4.79 -15.76
C ASN A 123 24.69 4.90 -15.32
N ALA A 124 25.29 3.77 -14.91
CA ALA A 124 26.72 3.63 -14.71
C ALA A 124 27.42 3.39 -16.04
#